data_AF-A0A087UI10-F1
#
_entry.id   AF-A0A087UI10-F1
#
_cell.length_a   1.000
_cell.length_b   1.000
_cell.length_c   1.000
_cell.angle_alpha   90.00
_cell.angle_beta   90.00
_cell.angle_gamma   90.00
#
_symmetry.space_group_name_H-M   'P 1'
#
loop_
_entity.id
_entity.type
_entity.pdbx_description
1 polymer ?
#
loop_
_entity_poly.entity_id
_entity_poly.type
_entity_poly.pdbx_seq_one_letter_code
_entity_poly.pdbx_strand_id
1 'polypeptide(L)'
;MEELKRLSDKEREKDPWNICRLKEQIEDLQRKRKEGEQNMQKRYMHHLFKSNSCSKETDEELLQKEIAQAWEKRKEELEKLSIEKQEKEREKIKILESEQLKATREAREVEMEQLKEQESWANFIQKKMDDLNAAENETKKLKAEKDILIEHMETLLSLQQRRDLVRDLQRKGFQRIQSMWQPRDKLRRMLNEVQHGLDFDSKLLVSLSEMNSTATEDTALALLNLDSVKETKEKINMQIALEKERELEIQQLYHEEASTLWEKRKEDWYLESVARDQIMNDLFKTLADEINKKLDYNLEQQRKYVHLKETCLKEIDEENEKVRQAKKTLEEKERYFIERAKRLGEELESITAIKCELPARK
;
A
#
# COMPACT_ATOMS: atom_id res chain seq x y z
N MET A 1 93.14 -96.77 40.70
CA MET A 1 92.06 -97.64 41.19
C MET A 1 90.67 -97.30 40.67
N GLU A 2 90.43 -96.27 39.85
CA GLU A 2 89.10 -96.10 39.21
C GLU A 2 89.17 -95.22 37.96
N GLU A 3 90.23 -94.42 37.82
CA GLU A 3 90.33 -93.40 36.76
C GLU A 3 90.91 -93.91 35.44
N LEU A 4 91.81 -94.90 35.41
CA LEU A 4 92.33 -95.43 34.13
C LEU A 4 91.41 -96.45 33.45
N LYS A 5 90.51 -97.11 34.21
CA LYS A 5 89.41 -97.90 33.63
C LYS A 5 88.40 -96.99 32.89
N ARG A 6 88.15 -95.78 33.39
CA ARG A 6 87.27 -94.79 32.73
C ARG A 6 87.82 -94.21 31.43
N LEU A 7 89.15 -94.23 31.21
CA LEU A 7 89.76 -93.80 29.94
C LEU A 7 89.71 -94.92 28.88
N SER A 8 89.92 -96.17 29.29
CA SER A 8 89.74 -97.37 28.43
C SER A 8 88.28 -97.58 27.97
N ASP A 9 87.29 -97.21 28.79
CA ASP A 9 85.88 -97.34 28.41
C ASP A 9 85.44 -96.22 27.42
N LYS A 10 86.08 -95.03 27.48
CA LYS A 10 85.88 -93.93 26.51
C LYS A 10 86.53 -94.18 25.14
N GLU A 11 87.57 -95.03 25.09
CA GLU A 11 88.24 -95.45 23.85
C GLU A 11 87.47 -96.55 23.10
N ARG A 12 86.59 -97.31 23.77
CA ARG A 12 85.69 -98.29 23.11
C ARG A 12 84.44 -97.65 22.52
N GLU A 13 83.90 -96.58 23.10
CA GLU A 13 82.68 -95.92 22.57
C GLU A 13 82.88 -95.24 21.21
N LYS A 14 84.10 -94.79 20.87
CA LYS A 14 84.39 -94.04 19.62
C LYS A 14 84.85 -94.90 18.43
N ASP A 15 84.99 -96.20 18.63
CA ASP A 15 85.46 -97.12 17.58
C ASP A 15 84.31 -97.44 16.60
N PRO A 16 84.43 -97.15 15.28
CA PRO A 16 83.37 -97.39 14.30
C PRO A 16 82.98 -98.88 14.14
N TRP A 17 83.73 -99.80 14.76
CA TRP A 17 83.50 -101.25 14.78
C TRP A 17 83.09 -101.81 16.16
N ASN A 18 82.65 -100.96 17.09
CA ASN A 18 82.14 -101.43 18.39
C ASN A 18 80.84 -102.24 18.23
N ILE A 19 80.96 -103.56 18.42
CA ILE A 19 79.90 -104.56 18.21
C ILE A 19 78.66 -104.29 19.08
N CYS A 20 78.81 -103.74 20.29
CA CYS A 20 77.67 -103.40 21.15
C CYS A 20 76.88 -102.20 20.61
N ARG A 21 77.59 -101.17 20.09
CA ARG A 21 76.97 -99.97 19.52
C ARG A 21 76.28 -100.26 18.18
N LEU A 22 76.88 -101.13 17.36
CA LEU A 22 76.26 -101.61 16.12
C LEU A 22 75.03 -102.48 16.39
N LYS A 23 75.04 -103.30 17.45
CA LYS A 23 73.84 -104.05 17.88
C LYS A 23 72.72 -103.12 18.35
N GLU A 24 73.02 -102.11 19.17
CA GLU A 24 72.05 -101.09 19.58
C GLU A 24 71.53 -100.28 18.38
N GLN A 25 72.38 -99.91 17.42
CA GLN A 25 71.96 -99.23 16.20
C GLN A 25 71.10 -100.12 15.29
N ILE A 26 71.42 -101.41 15.18
CA ILE A 26 70.59 -102.38 14.44
C ILE A 26 69.25 -102.59 15.16
N GLU A 27 69.24 -102.68 16.49
CA GLU A 27 68.01 -102.79 17.29
C GLU A 27 67.16 -101.53 17.24
N ASP A 28 67.77 -100.34 17.26
CA ASP A 28 67.07 -99.05 17.10
C ASP A 28 66.55 -98.84 15.67
N LEU A 29 67.29 -99.28 14.66
CA LEU A 29 66.81 -99.29 13.27
C LEU A 29 65.68 -100.31 13.09
N GLN A 30 65.74 -101.46 13.75
CA GLN A 30 64.64 -102.43 13.78
C GLN A 30 63.43 -101.89 14.57
N ARG A 31 63.64 -101.14 15.67
CA ARG A 31 62.58 -100.44 16.41
C ARG A 31 61.92 -99.37 15.55
N LYS A 32 62.69 -98.51 14.89
CA LYS A 32 62.20 -97.49 13.94
C LYS A 32 61.52 -98.10 12.72
N ARG A 33 61.99 -99.26 12.25
CA ARG A 33 61.33 -100.01 11.16
C ARG A 33 60.00 -100.57 11.61
N LYS A 34 59.91 -101.16 12.81
CA LYS A 34 58.66 -101.64 13.41
C LYS A 34 57.70 -100.49 13.75
N GLU A 35 58.19 -99.35 14.22
CA GLU A 35 57.39 -98.13 14.44
C GLU A 35 56.93 -97.51 13.12
N GLY A 36 57.79 -97.55 12.09
CA GLY A 36 57.45 -97.14 10.73
C GLY A 36 56.39 -98.03 10.10
N GLU A 37 56.50 -99.35 10.28
CA GLU A 37 55.48 -100.34 9.89
C GLU A 37 54.20 -100.14 10.68
N GLN A 38 54.26 -99.91 11.99
CA GLN A 38 53.09 -99.63 12.82
C GLN A 38 52.42 -98.29 12.48
N ASN A 39 53.17 -97.24 12.15
CA ASN A 39 52.61 -95.96 11.74
C ASN A 39 52.07 -96.01 10.31
N MET A 40 52.72 -96.74 9.41
CA MET A 40 52.17 -97.05 8.09
C MET A 40 50.88 -97.84 8.23
N GLN A 41 50.84 -98.82 9.13
CA GLN A 41 49.65 -99.61 9.40
C GLN A 41 48.57 -98.77 10.10
N LYS A 42 48.90 -97.85 11.01
CA LYS A 42 47.94 -96.89 11.60
C LYS A 42 47.39 -95.91 10.58
N ARG A 43 48.21 -95.39 9.66
CA ARG A 43 47.77 -94.50 8.57
C ARG A 43 46.95 -95.27 7.53
N TYR A 44 47.36 -96.47 7.18
CA TYR A 44 46.64 -97.35 6.27
C TYR A 44 45.30 -97.77 6.89
N MET A 45 45.27 -98.12 8.17
CA MET A 45 44.04 -98.36 8.92
C MET A 45 43.19 -97.10 9.02
N HIS A 46 43.74 -95.92 9.31
CA HIS A 46 42.99 -94.65 9.33
C HIS A 46 42.42 -94.29 7.96
N HIS A 47 43.14 -94.52 6.87
CA HIS A 47 42.65 -94.32 5.51
C HIS A 47 41.62 -95.38 5.10
N LEU A 48 41.78 -96.65 5.51
CA LEU A 48 40.81 -97.71 5.28
C LEU A 48 39.53 -97.51 6.09
N PHE A 49 39.61 -97.11 7.37
CA PHE A 49 38.45 -96.74 8.19
C PHE A 49 37.81 -95.42 7.75
N LYS A 50 38.57 -94.50 7.13
CA LYS A 50 38.04 -93.31 6.45
C LYS A 50 37.43 -93.64 5.08
N SER A 51 37.70 -94.82 4.51
CA SER A 51 37.20 -95.25 3.19
C SER A 51 36.06 -96.27 3.26
N ASN A 52 35.97 -97.07 4.34
CA ASN A 52 34.96 -98.11 4.54
C ASN A 52 33.89 -97.70 5.57
N SER A 53 32.71 -97.36 5.02
CA SER A 53 31.36 -97.67 5.51
C SER A 53 30.70 -96.92 6.69
N CYS A 54 31.11 -95.70 7.05
CA CYS A 54 30.21 -94.80 7.81
C CYS A 54 30.64 -93.32 7.77
N SER A 55 31.88 -93.04 7.37
CA SER A 55 32.46 -91.68 7.42
C SER A 55 32.14 -90.80 6.20
N LYS A 56 31.88 -91.39 5.03
CA LYS A 56 31.48 -90.62 3.83
C LYS A 56 30.07 -90.04 3.96
N GLU A 57 29.15 -90.81 4.51
CA GLU A 57 27.79 -90.35 4.81
C GLU A 57 27.83 -89.24 5.87
N THR A 58 28.67 -89.37 6.91
CA THR A 58 28.82 -88.29 7.90
C THR A 58 29.52 -87.05 7.35
N ASP A 59 30.51 -87.19 6.46
CA ASP A 59 31.20 -86.05 5.83
C ASP A 59 30.31 -85.36 4.79
N GLU A 60 29.51 -86.11 4.03
CA GLU A 60 28.46 -85.59 3.13
C GLU A 60 27.34 -84.91 3.93
N GLU A 61 26.92 -85.47 5.07
CA GLU A 61 25.97 -84.84 5.98
C GLU A 61 26.53 -83.56 6.61
N LEU A 62 27.82 -83.50 6.95
CA LEU A 62 28.48 -82.31 7.46
C LEU A 62 28.58 -81.22 6.39
N LEU A 63 28.96 -81.58 5.15
CA LEU A 63 28.94 -80.66 4.01
C LEU A 63 27.52 -80.18 3.69
N GLN A 64 26.51 -81.06 3.73
CA GLN A 64 25.11 -80.67 3.56
C GLN A 64 24.65 -79.73 4.67
N LYS A 65 25.07 -79.94 5.92
CA LYS A 65 24.82 -79.03 7.05
C LYS A 65 25.53 -77.68 6.87
N GLU A 66 26.77 -77.66 6.42
CA GLU A 66 27.53 -76.42 6.15
C GLU A 66 26.93 -75.64 4.97
N ILE A 67 26.53 -76.32 3.91
CA ILE A 67 25.82 -75.74 2.76
C ILE A 67 24.47 -75.18 3.23
N ALA A 68 23.68 -75.95 3.99
CA ALA A 68 22.41 -75.49 4.55
C ALA A 68 22.60 -74.25 5.44
N GLN A 69 23.60 -74.24 6.32
CA GLN A 69 23.93 -73.08 7.16
C GLN A 69 24.43 -71.88 6.35
N ALA A 70 25.19 -72.08 5.28
CA ALA A 70 25.62 -71.01 4.38
C ALA A 70 24.45 -70.42 3.58
N TRP A 71 23.49 -71.27 3.15
CA TRP A 71 22.25 -70.82 2.52
C TRP A 71 21.33 -70.10 3.50
N GLU A 72 21.22 -70.56 4.74
CA GLU A 72 20.48 -69.86 5.81
C GLU A 72 21.09 -68.50 6.11
N LYS A 73 22.42 -68.42 6.30
CA LYS A 73 23.12 -67.13 6.47
C LYS A 73 22.92 -66.20 5.27
N ARG A 74 23.01 -66.74 4.05
CA ARG A 74 22.78 -65.97 2.81
C ARG A 74 21.34 -65.47 2.72
N LYS A 75 20.37 -66.28 3.15
CA LYS A 75 18.95 -65.93 3.22
C LYS A 75 18.71 -64.84 4.27
N GLU A 76 19.28 -64.98 5.47
CA GLU A 76 19.23 -63.95 6.52
C GLU A 76 19.88 -62.63 6.10
N GLU A 77 21.02 -62.67 5.38
CA GLU A 77 21.66 -61.47 4.80
C GLU A 77 20.77 -60.80 3.77
N LEU A 78 20.15 -61.58 2.87
CA LEU A 78 19.21 -61.07 1.87
C LEU A 78 17.95 -60.49 2.52
N GLU A 79 17.43 -61.12 3.59
CA GLU A 79 16.31 -60.63 4.38
C GLU A 79 16.66 -59.32 5.09
N LYS A 80 17.83 -59.23 5.74
CA LYS A 80 18.32 -57.99 6.36
C LYS A 80 18.48 -56.86 5.34
N LEU A 81 19.07 -57.14 4.18
CA LEU A 81 19.21 -56.16 3.10
C LEU A 81 17.85 -55.74 2.50
N SER A 82 16.88 -56.64 2.46
CA SER A 82 15.51 -56.35 2.02
C SER A 82 14.81 -55.42 3.02
N ILE A 83 14.92 -55.71 4.32
CA ILE A 83 14.37 -54.87 5.39
C ILE A 83 15.02 -53.48 5.37
N GLU A 84 16.34 -53.39 5.23
CA GLU A 84 17.07 -52.11 5.18
C GLU A 84 16.69 -51.28 3.95
N LYS A 85 16.49 -51.92 2.79
CA LYS A 85 15.96 -51.25 1.58
C LYS A 85 14.54 -50.73 1.80
N GLN A 86 13.67 -51.54 2.39
CA GLN A 86 12.30 -51.13 2.72
C GLN A 86 12.26 -49.98 3.74
N GLU A 87 13.15 -49.97 4.72
CA GLU A 87 13.26 -48.87 5.69
C GLU A 87 13.73 -47.59 5.01
N LYS A 88 14.79 -47.67 4.18
CA LYS A 88 15.27 -46.53 3.39
C LYS A 88 14.21 -45.98 2.45
N GLU A 89 13.39 -46.83 1.84
CA GLU A 89 12.27 -46.39 1.00
C GLU A 89 11.14 -45.76 1.82
N ARG A 90 10.81 -46.30 2.99
CA ARG A 90 9.84 -45.70 3.91
C ARG A 90 10.30 -44.33 4.40
N GLU A 91 11.58 -44.17 4.68
CA GLU A 91 12.17 -42.88 5.04
C GLU A 91 12.09 -41.88 3.88
N LYS A 92 12.41 -42.31 2.66
CA LYS A 92 12.25 -41.48 1.46
C LYS A 92 10.81 -41.02 1.25
N ILE A 93 9.83 -41.93 1.38
CA ILE A 93 8.40 -41.59 1.27
C ILE A 93 8.02 -40.56 2.34
N LYS A 94 8.41 -40.77 3.61
CA LYS A 94 8.14 -39.81 4.70
C LYS A 94 8.74 -38.43 4.43
N ILE A 95 9.96 -38.38 3.89
CA ILE A 95 10.63 -37.12 3.54
C ILE A 95 9.85 -36.42 2.43
N LEU A 96 9.54 -37.12 1.34
CA LEU A 96 8.79 -36.57 0.21
C LEU A 96 7.38 -36.10 0.61
N GLU A 97 6.66 -36.87 1.42
CA GLU A 97 5.36 -36.47 2.00
C GLU A 97 5.50 -35.19 2.83
N SER A 98 6.54 -35.10 3.66
CA SER A 98 6.78 -33.91 4.47
C SER A 98 7.12 -32.68 3.61
N GLU A 99 7.83 -32.86 2.50
CA GLU A 99 8.20 -31.80 1.58
C GLU A 99 7.01 -31.34 0.73
N GLN A 100 6.16 -32.27 0.28
CA GLN A 100 4.91 -31.95 -0.42
C GLN A 100 3.97 -31.15 0.49
N LEU A 101 3.87 -31.57 1.75
CA LEU A 101 3.02 -30.91 2.74
C LEU A 101 3.56 -29.53 3.14
N LYS A 102 4.89 -29.33 3.10
CA LYS A 102 5.50 -27.99 3.21
C LYS A 102 5.19 -27.13 1.99
N ALA A 103 5.39 -27.63 0.77
CA ALA A 103 5.15 -26.87 -0.45
C ALA A 103 3.67 -26.43 -0.59
N THR A 104 2.73 -27.28 -0.18
CA THR A 104 1.29 -26.93 -0.16
C THR A 104 0.94 -25.92 0.94
N ARG A 105 1.62 -25.93 2.09
CA ARG A 105 1.49 -24.88 3.11
C ARG A 105 2.04 -23.55 2.62
N GLU A 106 3.23 -23.55 2.03
CA GLU A 106 3.87 -22.35 1.46
C GLU A 106 3.00 -21.73 0.36
N ALA A 107 2.37 -22.54 -0.50
CA ALA A 107 1.41 -22.04 -1.49
C ALA A 107 0.21 -21.32 -0.86
N ARG A 108 -0.38 -21.90 0.20
CA ARG A 108 -1.50 -21.29 0.94
C ARG A 108 -1.09 -20.02 1.67
N GLU A 109 0.13 -19.96 2.20
CA GLU A 109 0.65 -18.76 2.84
C GLU A 109 0.77 -17.62 1.82
N VAL A 110 1.25 -17.90 0.60
CA VAL A 110 1.28 -16.93 -0.50
C VAL A 110 -0.11 -16.47 -0.91
N GLU A 111 -1.11 -17.37 -1.02
CA GLU A 111 -2.51 -16.99 -1.27
C GLU A 111 -3.06 -16.05 -0.18
N MET A 112 -2.78 -16.34 1.09
CA MET A 112 -3.19 -15.49 2.20
C MET A 112 -2.50 -14.12 2.19
N GLU A 113 -1.23 -14.06 1.78
CA GLU A 113 -0.52 -12.80 1.57
C GLU A 113 -1.16 -11.97 0.44
N GLN A 114 -1.53 -12.60 -0.67
CA GLN A 114 -2.24 -11.93 -1.77
C GLN A 114 -3.57 -11.33 -1.31
N LEU A 115 -4.36 -12.06 -0.51
CA LEU A 115 -5.63 -11.56 0.03
C LEU A 115 -5.42 -10.35 0.94
N LYS A 116 -4.41 -10.39 1.81
CA LYS A 116 -4.07 -9.24 2.68
C LYS A 116 -3.63 -8.03 1.88
N GLU A 117 -2.81 -8.22 0.84
CA GLU A 117 -2.42 -7.14 -0.07
C GLU A 117 -3.63 -6.54 -0.78
N GLN A 118 -4.56 -7.37 -1.27
CA GLN A 118 -5.80 -6.92 -1.89
C GLN A 118 -6.69 -6.12 -0.92
N GLU A 119 -6.86 -6.59 0.31
CA GLU A 119 -7.60 -5.86 1.35
C GLU A 119 -6.92 -4.52 1.68
N SER A 120 -5.60 -4.49 1.79
CA SER A 120 -4.84 -3.27 2.07
C SER A 120 -4.99 -2.24 0.95
N TRP A 121 -4.93 -2.69 -0.31
CA TRP A 121 -5.14 -1.86 -1.49
C TRP A 121 -6.58 -1.35 -1.56
N ALA A 122 -7.58 -2.21 -1.32
CA ALA A 122 -8.99 -1.80 -1.30
C ALA A 122 -9.23 -0.71 -0.24
N ASN A 123 -8.67 -0.87 0.96
CA ASN A 123 -8.74 0.15 2.01
C ASN A 123 -8.04 1.45 1.63
N PHE A 124 -6.91 1.38 0.92
CA PHE A 124 -6.21 2.56 0.41
C PHE A 124 -7.07 3.31 -0.63
N ILE A 125 -7.62 2.60 -1.61
CA ILE A 125 -8.49 3.17 -2.63
C ILE A 125 -9.74 3.79 -2.02
N GLN A 126 -10.36 3.12 -1.03
CA GLN A 126 -11.53 3.68 -0.35
C GLN A 126 -11.21 5.03 0.30
N LYS A 127 -10.10 5.13 1.04
CA LYS A 127 -9.66 6.39 1.65
C LYS A 127 -9.42 7.48 0.61
N LYS A 128 -8.75 7.14 -0.50
CA LYS A 128 -8.49 8.10 -1.58
C LYS A 128 -9.78 8.56 -2.27
N MET A 129 -10.75 7.66 -2.42
CA MET A 129 -12.05 8.00 -2.95
C MET A 129 -12.82 8.93 -2.00
N ASP A 130 -12.75 8.69 -0.70
CA ASP A 130 -13.35 9.57 0.32
C ASP A 130 -12.71 10.97 0.30
N ASP A 131 -11.38 11.06 0.16
CA ASP A 131 -10.64 12.33 0.00
C ASP A 131 -11.08 13.08 -1.27
N LEU A 132 -11.20 12.38 -2.40
CA LEU A 132 -11.67 12.94 -3.68
C LEU A 132 -13.12 13.42 -3.60
N ASN A 133 -13.99 12.65 -2.93
CA ASN A 133 -15.39 13.01 -2.71
C ASN A 133 -15.52 14.26 -1.83
N ALA A 134 -14.73 14.34 -0.75
CA ALA A 134 -14.66 15.54 0.09
C ALA A 134 -14.20 16.76 -0.72
N ALA A 135 -13.13 16.62 -1.51
CA ALA A 135 -12.67 17.67 -2.42
C ALA A 135 -13.73 18.05 -3.47
N GLU A 136 -14.51 17.10 -3.99
CA GLU A 136 -15.59 17.38 -4.92
C GLU A 136 -16.71 18.19 -4.27
N ASN A 137 -17.13 17.84 -3.07
CA ASN A 137 -18.13 18.58 -2.32
C ASN A 137 -17.67 20.02 -2.04
N GLU A 138 -16.40 20.22 -1.68
CA GLU A 138 -15.83 21.55 -1.53
C GLU A 138 -15.79 22.33 -2.86
N THR A 139 -15.44 21.68 -3.98
CA THR A 139 -15.52 22.35 -5.29
C THR A 139 -16.95 22.75 -5.68
N LYS A 140 -17.96 21.98 -5.29
CA LYS A 140 -19.37 22.32 -5.50
C LYS A 140 -19.77 23.54 -4.69
N LYS A 141 -19.35 23.62 -3.42
CA LYS A 141 -19.55 24.81 -2.56
C LYS A 141 -18.88 26.04 -3.16
N LEU A 142 -17.61 25.95 -3.53
CA LEU A 142 -16.87 27.04 -4.18
C LEU A 142 -17.53 27.50 -5.48
N LYS A 143 -18.11 26.58 -6.26
CA LYS A 143 -18.85 26.93 -7.47
C LYS A 143 -20.12 27.74 -7.15
N ALA A 144 -20.90 27.28 -6.17
CA ALA A 144 -22.09 28.01 -5.74
C ALA A 144 -21.73 29.41 -5.20
N GLU A 145 -20.67 29.52 -4.40
CA GLU A 145 -20.15 30.81 -3.92
C GLU A 145 -19.74 31.74 -5.06
N LYS A 146 -19.07 31.21 -6.08
CA LYS A 146 -18.69 31.97 -7.28
C LYS A 146 -19.92 32.48 -8.04
N ASP A 147 -20.92 31.63 -8.22
CA ASP A 147 -22.14 32.00 -8.96
C ASP A 147 -22.87 33.15 -8.22
N ILE A 148 -22.99 33.07 -6.89
CA ILE A 148 -23.56 34.14 -6.05
C ILE A 148 -22.72 35.43 -6.15
N LEU A 149 -21.38 35.34 -6.10
CA LEU A 149 -20.50 36.50 -6.27
C LEU A 149 -20.68 37.18 -7.62
N ILE A 150 -20.90 36.41 -8.69
CA ILE A 150 -21.17 36.94 -10.03
C ILE A 150 -22.53 37.65 -10.05
N GLU A 151 -23.58 37.04 -9.49
CA GLU A 151 -24.90 37.67 -9.38
C GLU A 151 -24.82 38.99 -8.59
N HIS A 152 -24.03 39.04 -7.51
CA HIS A 152 -23.81 40.26 -6.75
C HIS A 152 -23.07 41.33 -7.57
N MET A 153 -22.07 40.95 -8.38
CA MET A 153 -21.38 41.89 -9.27
C MET A 153 -22.34 42.43 -10.35
N GLU A 154 -23.15 41.57 -10.95
CA GLU A 154 -24.13 41.97 -11.97
C GLU A 154 -25.19 42.91 -11.40
N THR A 155 -25.70 42.61 -10.21
CA THR A 155 -26.65 43.49 -9.53
C THR A 155 -26.00 44.83 -9.17
N LEU A 156 -24.79 44.84 -8.63
CA LEU A 156 -24.03 46.07 -8.34
C LEU A 156 -23.86 46.95 -9.59
N LEU A 157 -23.46 46.36 -10.72
CA LEU A 157 -23.33 47.05 -12.01
C LEU A 157 -24.68 47.60 -12.50
N SER A 158 -25.75 46.82 -12.37
CA SER A 158 -27.10 47.26 -12.76
C SER A 158 -27.59 48.44 -11.93
N LEU A 159 -27.28 48.45 -10.62
CA LEU A 159 -27.62 49.54 -9.70
C LEU A 159 -26.81 50.80 -10.01
N GLN A 160 -25.51 50.65 -10.31
CA GLN A 160 -24.66 51.76 -10.76
C GLN A 160 -25.18 52.37 -12.06
N GLN A 161 -25.54 51.55 -13.05
CA GLN A 161 -26.11 52.03 -14.32
C GLN A 161 -27.44 52.77 -14.12
N ARG A 162 -28.34 52.21 -13.29
CA ARG A 162 -29.62 52.88 -12.95
C ARG A 162 -29.37 54.24 -12.29
N ARG A 163 -28.39 54.34 -11.40
CA ARG A 163 -27.99 55.60 -10.77
C ARG A 163 -27.43 56.60 -11.79
N ASP A 164 -26.57 56.14 -12.70
CA ASP A 164 -26.01 56.97 -13.77
C ASP A 164 -27.11 57.57 -14.65
N LEU A 165 -28.13 56.78 -14.98
CA LEU A 165 -29.31 57.26 -15.73
C LEU A 165 -30.08 58.33 -14.96
N VAL A 166 -30.32 58.13 -13.66
CA VAL A 166 -30.99 59.13 -12.82
C VAL A 166 -30.17 60.42 -12.76
N ARG A 167 -28.86 60.34 -12.57
CA ARG A 167 -27.96 61.51 -12.57
C ARG A 167 -28.01 62.25 -13.91
N ASP A 168 -28.02 61.53 -15.03
CA ASP A 168 -28.07 62.15 -16.36
C ASP A 168 -29.41 62.84 -16.62
N LEU A 169 -30.52 62.27 -16.12
CA LEU A 169 -31.83 62.93 -16.13
C LEU A 169 -31.85 64.18 -15.25
N GLN A 170 -31.27 64.12 -14.05
CA GLN A 170 -31.13 65.28 -13.16
C GLN A 170 -30.30 66.39 -13.81
N ARG A 171 -29.17 66.06 -14.46
CA ARG A 171 -28.36 67.04 -15.19
C ARG A 171 -29.19 67.77 -16.26
N LYS A 172 -30.04 67.03 -17.00
CA LYS A 172 -30.98 67.63 -17.97
C LYS A 172 -32.06 68.46 -17.28
N GLY A 173 -32.56 68.03 -16.13
CA GLY A 173 -33.51 68.76 -15.29
C GLY A 173 -32.94 70.10 -14.82
N PHE A 174 -31.70 70.10 -14.31
CA PHE A 174 -30.98 71.29 -13.86
C PHE A 174 -30.83 72.33 -14.98
N GLN A 175 -30.48 71.90 -16.20
CA GLN A 175 -30.42 72.78 -17.36
C GLN A 175 -31.77 73.43 -17.68
N ARG A 176 -32.88 72.68 -17.57
CA ARG A 176 -34.23 73.22 -17.77
C ARG A 176 -34.62 74.23 -16.68
N ILE A 177 -34.25 73.97 -15.43
CA ILE A 177 -34.53 74.86 -14.30
C ILE A 177 -33.77 76.19 -14.46
N GLN A 178 -32.53 76.15 -14.93
CA GLN A 178 -31.73 77.37 -15.16
C GLN A 178 -32.43 78.34 -16.12
N SER A 179 -33.17 77.84 -17.12
CA SER A 179 -33.91 78.61 -18.12
C SER A 179 -35.24 79.21 -17.63
N MET A 180 -35.66 78.94 -16.39
CA MET A 180 -36.90 79.51 -15.85
C MET A 180 -36.76 81.01 -15.54
N TRP A 181 -37.88 81.71 -15.39
CA TRP A 181 -37.89 83.16 -15.12
C TRP A 181 -37.94 83.50 -13.63
N GLN A 182 -38.74 82.79 -12.83
CA GLN A 182 -38.96 83.14 -11.43
C GLN A 182 -37.90 82.50 -10.51
N PRO A 183 -37.09 83.27 -9.76
CA PRO A 183 -36.04 82.74 -8.89
C PRO A 183 -36.54 81.78 -7.80
N ARG A 184 -37.71 82.09 -7.21
CA ARG A 184 -38.33 81.23 -6.19
C ARG A 184 -38.76 79.87 -6.74
N ASP A 185 -39.28 79.84 -7.96
CA ASP A 185 -39.63 78.58 -8.63
C ASP A 185 -38.38 77.78 -9.02
N LYS A 186 -37.29 78.45 -9.39
CA LYS A 186 -35.99 77.79 -9.63
C LYS A 186 -35.49 77.09 -8.39
N LEU A 187 -35.48 77.80 -7.25
CA LEU A 187 -35.06 77.27 -5.96
C LEU A 187 -35.89 76.04 -5.56
N ARG A 188 -37.22 76.14 -5.67
CA ARG A 188 -38.12 75.02 -5.32
C ARG A 188 -37.92 73.81 -6.22
N ARG A 189 -37.86 73.99 -7.54
CA ARG A 189 -37.67 72.85 -8.47
C ARG A 189 -36.29 72.22 -8.32
N MET A 190 -35.25 73.03 -8.10
CA MET A 190 -33.89 72.51 -7.86
C MET A 190 -33.82 71.71 -6.57
N LEU A 191 -34.44 72.20 -5.49
CA LEU A 191 -34.54 71.46 -4.24
C LEU A 191 -35.25 70.12 -4.43
N ASN A 192 -36.38 70.10 -5.13
CA ASN A 192 -37.11 68.86 -5.41
C ASN A 192 -36.25 67.86 -6.20
N GLU A 193 -35.51 68.31 -7.22
CA GLU A 193 -34.59 67.44 -7.98
C GLU A 193 -33.48 66.87 -7.08
N VAL A 194 -32.91 67.69 -6.19
CA VAL A 194 -31.88 67.26 -5.23
C VAL A 194 -32.45 66.22 -4.25
N GLN A 195 -33.62 66.48 -3.66
CA GLN A 195 -34.33 65.55 -2.77
C GLN A 195 -34.64 64.23 -3.49
N HIS A 196 -35.13 64.26 -4.73
CA HIS A 196 -35.37 63.05 -5.53
C HIS A 196 -34.10 62.22 -5.74
N GLY A 197 -32.95 62.87 -5.94
CA GLY A 197 -31.66 62.17 -6.06
C GLY A 197 -31.23 61.50 -4.76
N LEU A 198 -31.36 62.22 -3.65
CA LEU A 198 -31.02 61.69 -2.32
C LEU A 198 -31.94 60.54 -1.92
N ASP A 199 -33.25 60.64 -2.21
CA ASP A 199 -34.21 59.56 -1.99
C ASP A 199 -33.90 58.34 -2.85
N PHE A 200 -33.47 58.54 -4.10
CA PHE A 200 -33.04 57.46 -4.97
C PHE A 200 -31.78 56.79 -4.41
N ASP A 201 -30.74 57.56 -4.06
CA ASP A 201 -29.51 57.03 -3.46
C ASP A 201 -29.80 56.32 -2.12
N SER A 202 -30.70 56.84 -1.28
CA SER A 202 -31.12 56.18 -0.03
C SER A 202 -31.79 54.83 -0.29
N LYS A 203 -32.72 54.77 -1.26
CA LYS A 203 -33.33 53.50 -1.68
C LYS A 203 -32.31 52.52 -2.25
N LEU A 204 -31.33 53.03 -3.00
CA LEU A 204 -30.24 52.24 -3.57
C LEU A 204 -29.41 51.56 -2.47
N LEU A 205 -29.06 52.33 -1.43
CA LEU A 205 -28.32 51.83 -0.27
C LEU A 205 -29.13 50.83 0.55
N VAL A 206 -30.45 50.99 0.63
CA VAL A 206 -31.34 49.97 1.22
C VAL A 206 -31.27 48.68 0.41
N SER A 207 -31.42 48.74 -0.92
CA SER A 207 -31.30 47.55 -1.78
C SER A 207 -29.92 46.87 -1.65
N LEU A 208 -28.83 47.65 -1.56
CA LEU A 208 -27.49 47.10 -1.31
C LEU A 208 -27.36 46.43 0.07
N SER A 209 -28.05 46.95 1.09
CA SER A 209 -28.08 46.30 2.41
C SER A 209 -28.90 45.02 2.42
N GLU A 210 -30.01 44.97 1.66
CA GLU A 210 -30.89 43.81 1.55
C GLU A 210 -30.22 42.63 0.82
N MET A 211 -29.40 42.91 -0.20
CA MET A 211 -28.58 41.90 -0.90
C MET A 211 -27.72 41.06 0.04
N ASN A 212 -27.24 41.65 1.15
CA ASN A 212 -26.45 40.91 2.15
C ASN A 212 -27.33 40.17 3.17
N SER A 213 -28.57 40.59 3.39
CA SER A 213 -29.49 39.97 4.36
C SER A 213 -30.10 38.67 3.87
N THR A 214 -30.17 38.47 2.55
CA THR A 214 -30.66 37.24 1.92
C THR A 214 -29.62 36.12 1.92
N ALA A 215 -28.35 36.43 2.19
CA ALA A 215 -27.32 35.45 2.49
C ALA A 215 -27.47 35.02 3.95
N THR A 216 -27.55 33.72 4.22
CA THR A 216 -27.70 33.19 5.59
C THR A 216 -26.51 33.64 6.46
N GLU A 217 -26.81 34.06 7.70
CA GLU A 217 -25.84 34.58 8.69
C GLU A 217 -24.62 33.65 8.89
N ASP A 218 -24.80 32.34 8.68
CA ASP A 218 -23.80 31.29 8.92
C ASP A 218 -22.87 30.99 7.74
N THR A 219 -23.04 31.66 6.60
CA THR A 219 -22.17 31.41 5.45
C THR A 219 -21.06 32.46 5.38
N ALA A 220 -19.88 32.07 4.91
CA ALA A 220 -18.84 32.98 4.44
C ALA A 220 -19.32 33.96 3.32
N LEU A 221 -20.62 33.92 2.99
CA LEU A 221 -21.37 34.76 2.06
C LEU A 221 -21.95 36.04 2.68
N ALA A 222 -21.57 36.44 3.91
CA ALA A 222 -21.68 37.84 4.30
C ALA A 222 -20.73 38.65 3.38
N LEU A 223 -21.24 39.00 2.20
CA LEU A 223 -20.42 39.19 1.01
C LEU A 223 -19.81 40.59 0.92
N LEU A 224 -20.49 41.60 1.44
CA LEU A 224 -20.05 42.98 1.41
C LEU A 224 -19.84 43.55 2.80
N ASN A 225 -18.88 44.44 2.93
CA ASN A 225 -18.69 45.22 4.13
C ASN A 225 -19.86 46.22 4.30
N LEU A 226 -20.82 45.83 5.13
CA LEU A 226 -22.01 46.62 5.41
C LEU A 226 -21.69 47.95 6.11
N ASP A 227 -20.49 48.11 6.67
CA ASP A 227 -20.14 49.32 7.41
C ASP A 227 -20.01 50.52 6.47
N SER A 228 -19.38 50.33 5.30
CA SER A 228 -19.30 51.37 4.25
C SER A 228 -20.69 51.77 3.74
N VAL A 229 -21.60 50.81 3.58
CA VAL A 229 -23.00 51.05 3.16
C VAL A 229 -23.79 51.78 4.26
N LYS A 230 -23.60 51.40 5.52
CA LYS A 230 -24.25 52.06 6.67
C LYS A 230 -23.76 53.50 6.83
N GLU A 231 -22.45 53.72 6.77
CA GLU A 231 -21.85 55.05 6.90
C GLU A 231 -22.35 56.00 5.79
N THR A 232 -22.37 55.53 4.54
CA THR A 232 -22.89 56.30 3.41
C THR A 232 -24.40 56.56 3.52
N LYS A 233 -25.17 55.59 4.04
CA LYS A 233 -26.60 55.76 4.31
C LYS A 233 -26.87 56.80 5.39
N GLU A 234 -26.09 56.81 6.46
CA GLU A 234 -26.20 57.83 7.51
C GLU A 234 -25.92 59.23 6.95
N LYS A 235 -24.84 59.38 6.18
CA LYS A 235 -24.48 60.64 5.50
C LYS A 235 -25.60 61.14 4.57
N ILE A 236 -26.19 60.26 3.76
CA ILE A 236 -27.30 60.62 2.86
C ILE A 236 -28.57 60.98 3.64
N ASN A 237 -28.90 60.25 4.70
CA ASN A 237 -30.07 60.56 5.52
C ASN A 237 -29.93 61.90 6.26
N MET A 238 -28.72 62.23 6.74
CA MET A 238 -28.42 63.56 7.29
C MET A 238 -28.62 64.65 6.23
N GLN A 239 -28.15 64.43 5.00
CA GLN A 239 -28.37 65.37 3.91
C GLN A 239 -29.86 65.55 3.58
N ILE A 240 -30.66 64.48 3.59
CA ILE A 240 -32.12 64.56 3.38
C ILE A 240 -32.78 65.42 4.46
N ALA A 241 -32.37 65.31 5.71
CA ALA A 241 -32.91 66.13 6.80
C ALA A 241 -32.60 67.62 6.58
N LEU A 242 -31.36 67.94 6.19
CA LEU A 242 -30.95 69.32 5.87
C LEU A 242 -31.73 69.90 4.68
N GLU A 243 -31.98 69.12 3.62
CA GLU A 243 -32.78 69.59 2.48
C GLU A 243 -34.25 69.85 2.85
N LYS A 244 -34.80 69.17 3.87
CA LYS A 244 -36.16 69.45 4.37
C LYS A 244 -36.23 70.77 5.14
N GLU A 245 -35.20 71.08 5.92
CA GLU A 245 -35.09 72.38 6.61
C GLU A 245 -34.97 73.52 5.59
N ARG A 246 -34.13 73.33 4.56
CA ARG A 246 -33.96 74.26 3.43
C ARG A 246 -35.27 74.49 2.65
N GLU A 247 -36.14 73.48 2.56
CA GLU A 247 -37.47 73.63 1.95
C GLU A 247 -38.33 74.66 2.67
N LEU A 248 -38.34 74.60 4.01
CA LEU A 248 -39.10 75.51 4.85
C LEU A 248 -38.59 76.94 4.74
N GLU A 249 -37.26 77.12 4.65
CA GLU A 249 -36.65 78.42 4.41
C GLU A 249 -37.10 79.02 3.07
N ILE A 250 -37.04 78.26 1.98
CA ILE A 250 -37.46 78.73 0.63
C ILE A 250 -38.95 79.08 0.58
N GLN A 251 -39.78 78.45 1.40
CA GLN A 251 -41.20 78.80 1.52
C GLN A 251 -41.41 80.18 2.15
N GLN A 252 -40.48 80.69 2.96
CA GLN A 252 -40.60 81.97 3.66
C GLN A 252 -39.94 83.16 2.94
N LEU A 253 -39.14 82.92 1.89
CA LEU A 253 -38.37 83.95 1.18
C LEU A 253 -39.22 84.93 0.35
N TYR A 254 -38.83 86.21 0.37
CA TYR A 254 -39.30 87.24 -0.57
C TYR A 254 -38.56 87.16 -1.92
N HIS A 255 -39.08 87.86 -2.94
CA HIS A 255 -38.59 87.73 -4.32
C HIS A 255 -37.12 88.20 -4.52
N GLU A 256 -36.73 89.31 -3.88
CA GLU A 256 -35.37 89.86 -3.98
C GLU A 256 -34.35 88.97 -3.28
N GLU A 257 -34.71 88.46 -2.08
CA GLU A 257 -33.92 87.49 -1.32
C GLU A 257 -33.75 86.19 -2.11
N ALA A 258 -34.80 85.69 -2.76
CA ALA A 258 -34.75 84.49 -3.59
C ALA A 258 -33.80 84.61 -4.80
N SER A 259 -33.68 85.80 -5.39
CA SER A 259 -32.74 86.02 -6.51
C SER A 259 -31.28 85.95 -6.04
N THR A 260 -30.96 86.61 -4.92
CA THR A 260 -29.60 86.58 -4.35
C THR A 260 -29.23 85.20 -3.81
N LEU A 261 -30.19 84.47 -3.24
CA LEU A 261 -29.99 83.13 -2.71
C LEU A 261 -29.81 82.10 -3.83
N TRP A 262 -30.51 82.25 -4.96
CA TRP A 262 -30.35 81.38 -6.13
C TRP A 262 -28.91 81.37 -6.67
N GLU A 263 -28.27 82.53 -6.84
CA GLU A 263 -26.91 82.60 -7.38
C GLU A 263 -25.87 81.97 -6.44
N LYS A 264 -26.01 82.16 -5.13
CA LYS A 264 -25.15 81.50 -4.13
C LYS A 264 -25.35 79.99 -4.11
N ARG A 265 -26.62 79.55 -4.08
CA ARG A 265 -26.97 78.14 -3.90
C ARG A 265 -26.68 77.29 -5.13
N LYS A 266 -26.63 77.89 -6.32
CA LYS A 266 -26.26 77.21 -7.57
C LYS A 266 -24.86 76.60 -7.49
N GLU A 267 -23.89 77.32 -6.92
CA GLU A 267 -22.53 76.82 -6.74
C GLU A 267 -22.48 75.74 -5.64
N ASP A 268 -23.15 75.97 -4.51
CA ASP A 268 -23.22 74.99 -3.44
C ASP A 268 -23.83 73.66 -3.90
N TRP A 269 -24.94 73.68 -4.63
CA TRP A 269 -25.57 72.47 -5.15
C TRP A 269 -24.69 71.72 -6.14
N TYR A 270 -23.88 72.44 -6.91
CA TYR A 270 -22.91 71.79 -7.79
C TYR A 270 -21.84 71.06 -6.98
N LEU A 271 -21.27 71.70 -5.96
CA LEU A 271 -20.28 71.10 -5.07
C LEU A 271 -20.85 69.92 -4.28
N GLU A 272 -22.05 70.07 -3.72
CA GLU A 272 -22.79 69.01 -3.02
C GLU A 272 -23.06 67.81 -3.97
N SER A 273 -23.46 68.07 -5.21
CA SER A 273 -23.66 67.03 -6.23
C SER A 273 -22.37 66.29 -6.57
N VAL A 274 -21.24 67.00 -6.72
CA VAL A 274 -19.93 66.38 -6.98
C VAL A 274 -19.45 65.56 -5.80
N ALA A 275 -19.59 66.07 -4.57
CA ALA A 275 -19.23 65.35 -3.35
C ALA A 275 -20.06 64.08 -3.18
N ARG A 276 -21.38 64.16 -3.43
CA ARG A 276 -22.28 62.99 -3.42
C ARG A 276 -21.85 61.96 -4.46
N ASP A 277 -21.54 62.40 -5.67
CA ASP A 277 -21.06 61.51 -6.74
C ASP A 277 -19.76 60.82 -6.37
N GLN A 278 -18.81 61.53 -5.75
CA GLN A 278 -17.57 60.93 -5.26
C GLN A 278 -17.85 59.86 -4.20
N ILE A 279 -18.66 60.16 -3.18
CA ILE A 279 -19.00 59.21 -2.11
C ILE A 279 -19.64 57.94 -2.69
N MET A 280 -20.61 58.09 -3.59
CA MET A 280 -21.28 56.94 -4.19
C MET A 280 -20.35 56.14 -5.11
N ASN A 281 -19.51 56.81 -5.91
CA ASN A 281 -18.55 56.12 -6.78
C ASN A 281 -17.50 55.35 -5.97
N ASP A 282 -17.01 55.92 -4.87
CA ASP A 282 -16.05 55.27 -4.00
C ASP A 282 -16.68 54.09 -3.27
N LEU A 283 -17.95 54.19 -2.88
CA LEU A 283 -18.72 53.05 -2.36
C LEU A 283 -18.80 51.93 -3.40
N PHE A 284 -19.26 52.21 -4.64
CA PHE A 284 -19.36 51.19 -5.70
C PHE A 284 -18.02 50.53 -6.00
N LYS A 285 -16.93 51.30 -6.05
CA LYS A 285 -15.57 50.76 -6.24
C LYS A 285 -15.16 49.86 -5.08
N THR A 286 -15.38 50.30 -3.85
CA THR A 286 -15.02 49.52 -2.65
C THR A 286 -15.75 48.19 -2.64
N LEU A 287 -17.06 48.20 -2.91
CA LEU A 287 -17.87 46.97 -2.98
C LEU A 287 -17.43 46.06 -4.14
N ALA A 288 -17.13 46.63 -5.31
CA ALA A 288 -16.62 45.85 -6.45
C ALA A 288 -15.25 45.21 -6.15
N ASP A 289 -14.34 45.95 -5.50
CA ASP A 289 -13.03 45.44 -5.10
C ASP A 289 -13.14 44.33 -4.05
N GLU A 290 -14.11 44.43 -3.12
CA GLU A 290 -14.40 43.37 -2.16
C GLU A 290 -14.90 42.08 -2.84
N ILE A 291 -15.86 42.20 -3.77
CA ILE A 291 -16.35 41.06 -4.55
C ILE A 291 -15.20 40.44 -5.36
N ASN A 292 -14.37 41.26 -6.01
CA ASN A 292 -13.23 40.79 -6.80
C ASN A 292 -12.20 40.05 -5.95
N LYS A 293 -11.85 40.56 -4.76
CA LYS A 293 -10.95 39.86 -3.83
C LYS A 293 -11.50 38.49 -3.42
N LYS A 294 -12.82 38.38 -3.22
CA LYS A 294 -13.46 37.09 -2.90
C LYS A 294 -13.48 36.14 -4.09
N LEU A 295 -13.69 36.65 -5.30
CA LEU A 295 -13.57 35.87 -6.54
C LEU A 295 -12.15 35.34 -6.72
N ASP A 296 -11.14 36.18 -6.52
CA ASP A 296 -9.73 35.78 -6.62
C ASP A 296 -9.39 34.69 -5.59
N TYR A 297 -9.82 34.88 -4.34
CA TYR A 297 -9.66 33.86 -3.30
C TYR A 297 -10.36 32.54 -3.67
N ASN A 298 -11.60 32.60 -4.17
CA ASN A 298 -12.33 31.41 -4.61
C ASN A 298 -11.60 30.69 -5.75
N LEU A 299 -11.06 31.43 -6.72
CA LEU A 299 -10.24 30.88 -7.81
C LEU A 299 -8.96 30.21 -7.28
N GLU A 300 -8.29 30.80 -6.31
CA GLU A 300 -7.13 30.17 -5.67
C GLU A 300 -7.50 28.86 -4.96
N GLN A 301 -8.63 28.82 -4.26
CA GLN A 301 -9.12 27.59 -3.63
C GLN A 301 -9.47 26.52 -4.66
N GLN A 302 -10.15 26.90 -5.75
CA GLN A 302 -10.42 25.97 -6.86
C GLN A 302 -9.13 25.38 -7.43
N ARG A 303 -8.08 26.20 -7.63
CA ARG A 303 -6.76 25.72 -8.09
C ARG A 303 -6.13 24.74 -7.11
N LYS A 304 -6.22 25.00 -5.79
CA LYS A 304 -5.72 24.07 -4.76
C LYS A 304 -6.45 22.73 -4.83
N TYR A 305 -7.77 22.72 -5.00
CA TYR A 305 -8.53 21.48 -5.13
C TYR A 305 -8.23 20.72 -6.42
N VAL A 306 -8.02 21.42 -7.55
CA VAL A 306 -7.53 20.79 -8.78
C VAL A 306 -6.18 20.12 -8.53
N HIS A 307 -5.25 20.83 -7.89
CA HIS A 307 -3.95 20.28 -7.55
C HIS A 307 -4.05 19.05 -6.63
N LEU A 308 -4.90 19.11 -5.59
CA LEU A 308 -5.14 17.98 -4.68
C LEU A 308 -5.71 16.76 -5.42
N LYS A 309 -6.61 16.96 -6.39
CA LYS A 309 -7.14 15.87 -7.22
C LYS A 309 -6.04 15.26 -8.08
N GLU A 310 -5.20 16.09 -8.70
CA GLU A 310 -4.05 15.60 -9.49
C GLU A 310 -3.05 14.82 -8.65
N THR A 311 -2.71 15.29 -7.45
CA THR A 311 -1.80 14.57 -6.55
C THR A 311 -2.42 13.27 -6.08
N CYS A 312 -3.71 13.26 -5.73
CA CYS A 312 -4.41 12.04 -5.33
C CYS A 312 -4.46 11.00 -6.47
N LEU A 313 -4.71 11.43 -7.71
CA LEU A 313 -4.69 10.53 -8.87
C LEU A 313 -3.29 9.96 -9.12
N LYS A 314 -2.24 10.78 -9.01
CA LYS A 314 -0.85 10.30 -9.12
C LYS A 314 -0.50 9.27 -8.06
N GLU A 315 -0.90 9.51 -6.81
CA GLU A 315 -0.68 8.55 -5.72
C GLU A 315 -1.43 7.23 -5.95
N ILE A 316 -2.65 7.27 -6.49
CA ILE A 316 -3.39 6.08 -6.89
C ILE A 316 -2.65 5.33 -8.00
N ASP A 317 -2.15 6.02 -9.02
CA ASP A 317 -1.41 5.41 -10.13
C ASP A 317 -0.09 4.77 -9.66
N GLU A 318 0.66 5.45 -8.80
CA GLU A 318 1.90 4.92 -8.20
C GLU A 318 1.62 3.68 -7.36
N GLU A 319 0.57 3.69 -6.53
CA GLU A 319 0.22 2.55 -5.70
C GLU A 319 -0.33 1.38 -6.53
N ASN A 320 -1.09 1.65 -7.59
CA ASN A 320 -1.54 0.64 -8.54
C ASN A 320 -0.37 -0.07 -9.22
N GLU A 321 0.70 0.65 -9.57
CA GLU A 321 1.87 0.04 -10.18
C GLU A 321 2.66 -0.80 -9.15
N LYS A 322 2.78 -0.36 -7.90
CA LYS A 322 3.36 -1.19 -6.82
C LYS A 322 2.57 -2.47 -6.58
N VAL A 323 1.23 -2.38 -6.49
CA VAL A 323 0.35 -3.54 -6.31
C VAL A 323 0.43 -4.48 -7.50
N ARG A 324 0.52 -3.95 -8.73
CA ARG A 324 0.74 -4.77 -9.92
C ARG A 324 2.06 -5.52 -9.87
N GLN A 325 3.14 -4.89 -9.40
CA GLN A 325 4.44 -5.54 -9.26
C GLN A 325 4.42 -6.61 -8.15
N ALA A 326 3.88 -6.29 -6.98
CA ALA A 326 3.72 -7.22 -5.86
C ALA A 326 2.90 -8.46 -6.28
N LYS A 327 1.75 -8.25 -6.93
CA LYS A 327 0.90 -9.32 -7.45
C LYS A 327 1.66 -10.24 -8.40
N LYS A 328 2.43 -9.71 -9.36
CA LYS A 328 3.26 -10.53 -10.27
C LYS A 328 4.26 -11.40 -9.48
N THR A 329 4.94 -10.83 -8.50
CA THR A 329 5.92 -11.59 -7.69
C THR A 329 5.27 -12.67 -6.83
N LEU A 330 4.07 -12.42 -6.28
CA LEU A 330 3.33 -13.41 -5.51
C LEU A 330 2.76 -14.51 -6.41
N GLU A 331 2.22 -14.18 -7.58
CA GLU A 331 1.75 -15.16 -8.57
C GLU A 331 2.89 -16.09 -9.04
N GLU A 332 4.09 -15.55 -9.27
CA GLU A 332 5.27 -16.34 -9.63
C GLU A 332 5.68 -17.31 -8.50
N LYS A 333 5.69 -16.84 -7.24
CA LYS A 333 5.97 -17.69 -6.06
C LYS A 333 4.93 -18.78 -5.88
N GLU A 334 3.65 -18.42 -5.99
CA GLU A 334 2.53 -19.36 -5.87
C GLU A 334 2.65 -20.48 -6.92
N ARG A 335 2.89 -20.11 -8.18
CA ARG A 335 3.12 -21.07 -9.28
C ARG A 335 4.29 -21.99 -8.97
N TYR A 336 5.41 -21.46 -8.47
CA TYR A 336 6.57 -22.25 -8.08
C TYR A 336 6.24 -23.29 -7.01
N PHE A 337 5.54 -22.90 -5.93
CA PHE A 337 5.17 -23.82 -4.86
C PHE A 337 4.14 -24.86 -5.31
N ILE A 338 3.17 -24.47 -6.15
CA ILE A 338 2.20 -25.40 -6.75
C ILE A 338 2.89 -26.42 -7.66
N GLU A 339 3.78 -25.99 -8.56
CA GLU A 339 4.54 -26.91 -9.42
C GLU A 339 5.46 -27.83 -8.62
N ARG A 340 6.08 -27.32 -7.56
CA ARG A 340 6.92 -28.13 -6.67
C ARG A 340 6.08 -29.17 -5.94
N ALA A 341 4.92 -28.81 -5.41
CA ALA A 341 3.99 -29.73 -4.76
C ALA A 341 3.47 -30.81 -5.73
N LYS A 342 3.20 -30.45 -6.99
CA LYS A 342 2.81 -31.39 -8.04
C LYS A 342 3.93 -32.37 -8.37
N ARG A 343 5.15 -31.89 -8.62
CA ARG A 343 6.32 -32.74 -8.88
C ARG A 343 6.60 -33.72 -7.74
N LEU A 344 6.56 -33.26 -6.50
CA LEU A 344 6.73 -34.13 -5.32
C LEU A 344 5.57 -35.14 -5.20
N GLY A 345 4.36 -34.77 -5.58
CA GLY A 345 3.21 -35.68 -5.66
C GLY A 345 3.39 -36.76 -6.72
N GLU A 346 3.82 -36.39 -7.93
CA GLU A 346 4.11 -37.33 -9.02
C GLU A 346 5.26 -38.29 -8.65
N GLU A 347 6.29 -37.80 -7.97
CA GLU A 347 7.38 -38.63 -7.43
C GLU A 347 6.87 -39.63 -6.38
N LEU A 348 6.01 -39.20 -5.45
CA LEU A 348 5.35 -40.09 -4.49
C LEU A 348 4.46 -41.13 -5.16
N GLU A 349 3.67 -40.73 -6.15
CA GLU A 349 2.81 -41.64 -6.93
C GLU A 349 3.64 -42.66 -7.71
N SER A 350 4.78 -42.26 -8.29
CA SER A 350 5.68 -43.19 -9.00
C SER A 350 6.31 -44.23 -8.05
N ILE A 351 6.77 -43.81 -6.87
CA ILE A 351 7.37 -44.71 -5.86
C ILE A 351 6.33 -45.68 -5.29
N THR A 352 5.10 -45.20 -5.08
CA THR A 352 4.00 -46.03 -4.59
C THR A 352 3.46 -46.99 -5.66
N ALA A 353 3.41 -46.58 -6.94
CA ALA A 353 3.02 -47.42 -8.06
C ALA A 353 4.00 -48.58 -8.31
N ILE A 354 5.32 -48.33 -8.27
CA ILE A 354 6.36 -49.37 -8.38
C ILE A 354 6.19 -50.46 -7.31
N LYS A 355 5.62 -50.09 -6.14
CA LYS A 355 5.34 -51.02 -5.04
C LYS A 355 4.14 -51.92 -5.31
N CYS A 356 3.14 -51.46 -6.06
CA CYS A 356 1.96 -52.23 -6.43
C CYS A 356 2.23 -53.24 -7.56
N GLU A 357 3.27 -53.03 -8.37
CA GLU A 357 3.65 -53.92 -9.48
C GLU A 357 4.62 -55.05 -9.09
N LEU A 358 5.06 -55.14 -7.83
CA LEU A 358 5.81 -56.29 -7.32
C LEU A 358 4.82 -57.35 -6.80
N PRO A 359 4.42 -58.36 -7.60
CA PRO A 359 3.57 -59.42 -7.10
C PRO A 359 4.30 -60.14 -5.97
N ALA A 360 3.60 -60.32 -4.86
CA ALA A 360 3.97 -61.22 -3.79
C ALA A 360 4.12 -62.64 -4.38
N ARG A 361 5.31 -62.98 -4.89
CA ARG A 361 5.69 -64.35 -5.21
C ARG A 361 5.86 -65.08 -3.89
N LYS A 362 4.76 -65.67 -3.43
CA LYS A 362 4.75 -66.76 -2.45
C LYS A 362 5.34 -68.01 -3.05
#